data_AF-A0A924CYM2-F1
#
_entry.id   AF-A0A924CYM2-F1
#
_cell.length_a   1.000
_cell.length_b   1.000
_cell.length_c   1.000
_cell.angle_alpha   90.00
_cell.angle_beta   90.00
_cell.angle_gamma   90.00
#
_symmetry.space_group_name_H-M   'P 1'
#
loop_
_entity.id
_entity.type
_entity.pdbx_description
1 polymer ?
#
loop_
_entity_poly.entity_id
_entity_poly.type
_entity_poly.pdbx_seq_one_letter_code
_entity_poly.pdbx_strand_id
1 'polypeptide(L)'
;MRGAAANIQDDPRFELPPQFAVSERRIAGQAIDRWRSGGKALVTGFDSHSLIVIDPAGMATIEYAGDAIAATFGLGTGMRLEGRGGLAAEVRAACDLIAIDPQPVPFEFSLTAPDAALIMGRGVALTIAADATERIGAGAPVAEPRQIYDRVQIVINWREMLDRAAMARLRRELGTALRLVPSILAKADPFFVKTGV
;
A
#
# COMPACT_ATOMS: atom_id res chain seq x y z
N MET A 1 -22.60 -40.96 10.86
CA MET A 1 -22.62 -39.58 11.36
C MET A 1 -22.02 -38.68 10.29
N ARG A 2 -22.81 -37.82 9.64
CA ARG A 2 -22.36 -36.88 8.61
C ARG A 2 -21.77 -35.64 9.30
N GLY A 3 -20.49 -35.34 9.10
CA GLY A 3 -19.90 -34.08 9.52
C GLY A 3 -20.45 -32.95 8.66
N ALA A 4 -21.06 -31.95 9.30
CA ALA A 4 -21.55 -30.75 8.64
C ALA A 4 -20.36 -29.95 8.10
N ALA A 5 -20.32 -29.73 6.79
CA ALA A 5 -19.43 -28.74 6.19
C ALA A 5 -19.91 -27.36 6.66
N ALA A 6 -19.19 -26.74 7.58
CA ALA A 6 -19.48 -25.38 8.01
C ALA A 6 -19.48 -24.46 6.78
N ASN A 7 -20.61 -23.83 6.52
CA ASN A 7 -20.81 -22.96 5.38
C ASN A 7 -19.97 -21.69 5.63
N ILE A 8 -18.92 -21.49 4.85
CA ILE A 8 -17.97 -20.35 4.98
C ILE A 8 -18.69 -19.00 4.81
N GLN A 9 -19.92 -19.00 4.28
CA GLN A 9 -20.81 -17.84 4.22
C GLN A 9 -21.24 -17.34 5.61
N ASP A 10 -21.23 -18.18 6.63
CA ASP A 10 -21.58 -17.83 8.02
C ASP A 10 -20.36 -17.43 8.86
N ASP A 11 -19.18 -17.20 8.25
CA ASP A 11 -18.01 -16.71 8.99
C ASP A 11 -18.17 -15.20 9.24
N PRO A 12 -18.43 -14.76 10.50
CA PRO A 12 -18.66 -13.35 10.85
C PRO A 12 -17.44 -12.47 10.57
N ARG A 13 -16.27 -13.06 10.30
CA ARG A 13 -15.06 -12.33 9.89
C ARG A 13 -15.17 -11.72 8.49
N PHE A 14 -16.21 -12.05 7.72
CA PHE A 14 -16.45 -11.52 6.37
C PHE A 14 -17.11 -10.14 6.34
N GLU A 15 -17.85 -9.76 7.40
CA GLU A 15 -18.48 -8.43 7.50
C GLU A 15 -17.56 -7.37 8.11
N LEU A 16 -16.47 -7.81 8.75
CA LEU A 16 -15.48 -6.89 9.30
C LEU A 16 -14.70 -6.24 8.15
N PRO A 17 -14.46 -4.91 8.20
CA PRO A 17 -13.57 -4.27 7.24
C PRO A 17 -12.21 -4.99 7.28
N PRO A 18 -11.56 -5.16 6.11
CA PRO A 18 -10.28 -5.85 6.02
C PRO A 18 -9.30 -5.25 7.02
N GLN A 19 -8.87 -6.07 7.97
CA GLN A 19 -7.94 -5.66 9.01
C GLN A 19 -6.53 -5.70 8.43
N PHE A 20 -5.87 -4.55 8.44
CA PHE A 20 -4.49 -4.42 8.00
C PHE A 20 -3.58 -5.25 8.91
N ALA A 21 -2.61 -5.95 8.33
CA ALA A 21 -1.62 -6.67 9.11
C ALA A 21 -0.79 -5.68 9.95
N VAL A 22 -0.39 -6.10 11.15
CA VAL A 22 0.40 -5.27 12.10
C VAL A 22 1.68 -4.71 11.45
N SER A 23 2.24 -5.42 10.46
CA SER A 23 3.42 -5.00 9.69
C SER A 23 3.23 -3.73 8.88
N GLU A 24 2.01 -3.38 8.48
CA GLU A 24 1.77 -2.24 7.59
C GLU A 24 1.71 -0.91 8.38
N ARG A 25 1.03 -0.94 9.53
CA ARG A 25 1.13 0.14 10.53
C ARG A 25 2.57 0.36 10.97
N ARG A 26 3.35 -0.72 11.00
CA ARG A 26 4.76 -0.66 11.34
C ARG A 26 5.58 0.10 10.31
N ILE A 27 5.27 0.03 9.00
CA ILE A 27 6.02 0.80 7.98
C ILE A 27 5.77 2.29 8.12
N ALA A 28 4.51 2.72 8.20
CA ALA A 28 4.17 4.13 8.41
C ALA A 28 4.75 4.67 9.74
N GLY A 29 4.64 3.89 10.82
CA GLY A 29 5.26 4.21 12.11
C GLY A 29 6.79 4.31 12.03
N GLN A 30 7.45 3.35 11.37
CA GLN A 30 8.90 3.37 11.17
C GLN A 30 9.38 4.57 10.35
N ALA A 31 8.63 4.95 9.31
CA ALA A 31 8.93 6.13 8.51
C ALA A 31 8.82 7.41 9.36
N ILE A 32 7.75 7.54 10.17
CA ILE A 32 7.58 8.66 11.11
C ILE A 32 8.71 8.69 12.14
N ASP A 33 9.06 7.55 12.74
CA ASP A 33 10.09 7.48 13.77
C ASP A 33 11.47 7.85 13.20
N ARG A 34 11.79 7.38 12.00
CA ARG A 34 13.03 7.76 11.28
C ARG A 34 13.04 9.22 10.87
N TRP A 35 11.90 9.77 10.46
CA TRP A 35 11.78 11.19 10.13
C TRP A 35 12.00 12.07 11.37
N ARG A 36 11.41 11.69 12.51
CA ARG A 36 11.58 12.40 13.79
C ARG A 36 13.03 12.34 14.26
N SER A 37 13.67 11.17 14.21
CA SER A 37 15.06 11.02 14.64
C SER A 37 16.06 11.62 13.67
N GLY A 38 15.72 11.67 12.38
CA GLY A 38 16.51 12.29 11.31
C GLY A 38 16.34 13.81 11.18
N GLY A 39 15.65 14.47 12.12
CA GLY A 39 15.52 15.93 12.11
C GLY A 39 14.71 16.47 10.93
N LYS A 40 13.71 15.73 10.45
CA LYS A 40 12.89 16.07 9.27
C LYS A 40 13.64 16.03 7.92
N ALA A 41 14.70 15.25 7.84
CA ALA A 41 15.36 14.92 6.58
C ALA A 41 14.60 13.84 5.79
N LEU A 42 15.02 13.63 4.53
CA LEU A 42 14.56 12.51 3.71
C LEU A 42 14.81 11.18 4.44
N VAL A 43 13.78 10.34 4.54
CA VAL A 43 13.85 9.02 5.13
C VAL A 43 14.29 7.98 4.10
N THR A 44 15.46 7.38 4.29
CA THR A 44 16.01 6.36 3.40
C THR A 44 15.52 4.94 3.74
N GLY A 45 15.64 4.02 2.78
CA GLY A 45 15.28 2.61 2.94
C GLY A 45 13.81 2.30 2.65
N PHE A 46 13.09 3.26 2.07
CA PHE A 46 11.74 3.12 1.51
C PHE A 46 11.72 3.54 0.03
N ASP A 47 12.87 3.52 -0.64
CA ASP A 47 13.09 4.21 -1.92
C ASP A 47 12.14 3.71 -3.01
N SER A 48 11.90 2.41 -3.11
CA SER A 48 10.94 1.80 -4.05
C SER A 48 9.47 2.09 -3.70
N HIS A 49 9.19 2.43 -2.44
CA HIS A 49 7.87 2.66 -1.85
C HIS A 49 7.65 4.13 -1.46
N SER A 50 8.40 5.04 -2.09
CA SER A 50 8.31 6.46 -1.78
C SER A 50 8.11 7.33 -3.02
N LEU A 51 7.42 8.45 -2.82
CA LEU A 51 7.33 9.56 -3.76
C LEU A 51 7.97 10.78 -3.13
N ILE A 52 8.58 11.64 -3.94
CA ILE A 52 8.92 13.01 -3.55
C ILE A 52 8.05 13.92 -4.39
N VAL A 53 7.29 14.78 -3.73
CA VAL A 53 6.37 15.73 -4.34
C VAL A 53 6.90 17.14 -4.05
N ILE A 54 7.00 17.96 -5.09
CA ILE A 54 7.25 19.39 -4.96
C ILE A 54 5.93 20.10 -5.20
N ASP A 55 5.62 21.12 -4.39
CA ASP A 55 4.44 21.96 -4.59
C ASP A 55 4.79 23.45 -4.79
N PRO A 56 5.37 23.82 -5.95
CA PRO A 56 5.66 25.20 -6.25
C PRO A 56 4.36 25.88 -6.67
N ALA A 57 3.67 26.52 -5.73
CA ALA A 57 2.45 27.30 -5.92
C ALA A 57 1.12 26.52 -6.08
N GLY A 58 0.90 25.44 -5.33
CA GLY A 58 -0.36 24.67 -5.33
C GLY A 58 -0.49 23.72 -6.53
N MET A 59 0.62 23.49 -7.23
CA MET A 59 0.78 22.60 -8.37
C MET A 59 1.68 21.42 -8.00
N ALA A 60 1.17 20.57 -7.10
CA ALA A 60 1.85 19.37 -6.64
C ALA A 60 2.31 18.48 -7.83
N THR A 61 3.62 18.32 -7.98
CA THR A 61 4.28 17.60 -9.06
C THR A 61 5.24 16.57 -8.48
N ILE A 62 5.27 15.37 -9.06
CA ILE A 62 6.16 14.28 -8.63
C ILE A 62 7.59 14.58 -9.11
N GLU A 63 8.53 14.80 -8.19
CA GLU A 63 9.96 14.89 -8.48
C GLU A 63 10.59 13.49 -8.59
N TYR A 64 10.19 12.58 -7.71
CA TYR A 64 10.69 11.21 -7.67
C TYR A 64 9.55 10.24 -7.40
N ALA A 65 9.59 9.10 -8.08
CA ALA A 65 8.73 7.96 -7.79
C ALA A 65 9.57 6.69 -7.72
N GLY A 66 9.40 5.94 -6.63
CA GLY A 66 10.01 4.63 -6.47
C GLY A 66 9.44 3.62 -7.46
N ASP A 67 10.29 2.68 -7.89
CA ASP A 67 9.97 1.72 -8.95
C ASP A 67 8.69 0.92 -8.70
N ALA A 68 8.43 0.52 -7.46
CA ALA A 68 7.23 -0.25 -7.13
C ALA A 68 5.96 0.62 -7.24
N ILE A 69 6.03 1.90 -6.84
CA ILE A 69 4.91 2.83 -7.00
C ILE A 69 4.66 3.14 -8.48
N ALA A 70 5.73 3.36 -9.25
CA ALA A 70 5.63 3.60 -10.68
C ALA A 70 5.02 2.40 -11.41
N ALA A 71 5.46 1.19 -11.09
CA ALA A 71 4.96 -0.05 -11.70
C ALA A 71 3.50 -0.33 -11.34
N THR A 72 3.09 -0.14 -10.08
CA THR A 72 1.74 -0.48 -9.62
C THR A 72 0.70 0.59 -9.93
N PHE A 73 1.04 1.87 -9.73
CA PHE A 73 0.07 2.97 -9.82
C PHE A 73 0.24 3.85 -11.04
N GLY A 74 1.28 3.62 -11.86
CA GLY A 74 1.58 4.44 -13.04
C GLY A 74 1.98 5.87 -12.68
N LEU A 75 2.41 6.12 -11.43
CA LEU A 75 2.88 7.43 -10.96
C LEU A 75 4.37 7.57 -11.26
N GLY A 76 4.72 8.55 -12.09
CA GLY A 76 6.10 8.80 -12.51
C GLY A 76 6.54 10.24 -12.30
N THR A 77 7.85 10.46 -12.36
CA THR A 77 8.47 11.79 -12.30
C THR A 77 7.88 12.72 -13.37
N GLY A 78 7.65 13.98 -12.99
CA GLY A 78 7.07 15.02 -13.83
C GLY A 78 5.54 15.01 -13.90
N MET A 79 4.87 13.98 -13.36
CA MET A 79 3.41 13.95 -13.33
C MET A 79 2.85 14.96 -12.33
N ARG A 80 1.78 15.64 -12.73
CA ARG A 80 0.99 16.50 -11.86
C ARG A 80 -0.02 15.66 -11.09
N LEU A 81 -0.14 15.91 -9.79
CA LEU A 81 -1.15 15.28 -8.96
C LEU A 81 -2.51 15.97 -9.18
N GLU A 82 -3.40 15.28 -9.87
CA GLU A 82 -4.76 15.75 -10.08
C GLU A 82 -5.63 15.49 -8.84
N GLY A 83 -6.54 16.41 -8.54
CA GLY A 83 -7.50 16.26 -7.42
C GLY A 83 -8.69 15.35 -7.72
N ARG A 84 -8.65 14.55 -8.80
CA ARG A 84 -9.79 13.74 -9.26
C ARG A 84 -9.65 12.28 -8.84
N GLY A 85 -9.91 12.03 -7.55
CA GLY A 85 -10.04 10.69 -6.98
C GLY A 85 -8.77 9.81 -7.05
N GLY A 86 -8.81 8.69 -6.32
CA GLY A 86 -7.72 7.72 -6.28
C GLY A 86 -6.45 8.23 -5.58
N LEU A 87 -5.35 7.52 -5.77
CA LEU A 87 -4.11 7.75 -5.01
C LEU A 87 -3.53 9.14 -5.22
N ALA A 88 -3.56 9.67 -6.45
CA ALA A 88 -3.04 10.99 -6.75
C ALA A 88 -3.78 12.11 -5.97
N ALA A 89 -5.10 11.97 -5.80
CA ALA A 89 -5.90 12.91 -5.03
C ALA A 89 -5.61 12.83 -3.53
N GLU A 90 -5.46 11.61 -2.98
CA GLU A 90 -5.10 11.42 -1.57
C GLU A 90 -3.71 11.98 -1.26
N VAL A 91 -2.73 11.74 -2.15
CA VAL A 91 -1.37 12.28 -2.01
C VAL A 91 -1.39 13.81 -2.06
N ARG A 92 -2.16 14.39 -2.99
CA ARG A 92 -2.35 15.84 -3.07
C ARG A 92 -2.95 16.41 -1.79
N ALA A 93 -4.04 15.81 -1.29
CA ALA A 93 -4.69 16.25 -0.06
C ALA A 93 -3.73 16.19 1.14
N ALA A 94 -2.88 15.15 1.22
CA ALA A 94 -1.86 15.06 2.25
C ALA A 94 -0.78 16.15 2.13
N CYS A 95 -0.39 16.53 0.90
CA CYS A 95 0.52 17.65 0.66
C CYS A 95 -0.12 18.99 1.05
N ASP A 96 -1.39 19.20 0.71
CA ASP A 96 -2.14 20.41 1.10
C ASP A 96 -2.22 20.54 2.63
N LEU A 97 -2.43 19.43 3.36
CA LEU A 97 -2.43 19.42 4.82
C LEU A 97 -1.06 19.74 5.41
N ILE A 98 0.02 19.20 4.82
CA ILE A 98 1.40 19.51 5.23
C ILE A 98 1.74 20.99 5.07
N ALA A 99 1.23 21.62 4.00
CA ALA A 99 1.43 23.05 3.78
C ALA A 99 0.76 23.91 4.87
N ILE A 100 -0.32 23.41 5.49
CA ILE A 100 -1.03 24.08 6.59
C ILE A 100 -0.36 23.77 7.95
N ASP A 101 -0.05 22.50 8.21
CA ASP A 101 0.58 22.04 9.44
C ASP A 101 1.73 21.05 9.12
N PRO A 102 3.00 21.45 9.30
CA PRO A 102 4.17 20.66 8.89
C PRO A 102 4.49 19.53 9.89
N GLN A 103 3.50 18.66 10.10
CA GLN A 103 3.53 17.42 10.87
C GLN A 103 3.33 16.22 9.94
N PRO A 104 3.69 15.00 10.37
CA PRO A 104 3.40 13.79 9.61
C PRO A 104 1.89 13.62 9.38
N VAL A 105 1.48 13.48 8.12
CA VAL A 105 0.08 13.28 7.75
C VAL A 105 -0.14 11.84 7.29
N PRO A 106 -0.74 10.98 8.12
CA PRO A 106 -1.15 9.64 7.68
C PRO A 106 -2.39 9.74 6.80
N PHE A 107 -2.48 8.89 5.78
CA PHE A 107 -3.66 8.75 4.93
C PHE A 107 -3.87 7.30 4.50
N GLU A 108 -5.08 6.97 4.07
CA GLU A 108 -5.46 5.65 3.59
C GLU A 108 -6.13 5.78 2.23
N PHE A 109 -5.97 4.78 1.37
CA PHE A 109 -6.61 4.77 0.06
C PHE A 109 -7.07 3.38 -0.33
N SER A 110 -8.07 3.33 -1.20
CA SER A 110 -8.53 2.12 -1.85
C SER A 110 -8.70 2.37 -3.34
N LEU A 111 -8.23 1.43 -4.17
CA LEU A 111 -8.33 1.49 -5.62
C LEU A 111 -8.92 0.18 -6.14
N THR A 112 -9.81 0.29 -7.11
CA THR A 112 -10.30 -0.86 -7.86
C THR A 112 -9.41 -1.05 -9.08
N ALA A 113 -8.69 -2.17 -9.12
CA ALA A 113 -7.90 -2.58 -10.26
C ALA A 113 -8.79 -3.24 -11.33
N PRO A 114 -8.37 -3.23 -12.61
CA PRO A 114 -9.15 -3.75 -13.73
C PRO A 114 -9.56 -5.23 -13.58
N ASP A 115 -8.72 -6.03 -12.93
CA ASP A 115 -8.91 -7.48 -12.79
C ASP A 115 -9.78 -7.86 -11.58
N ALA A 116 -10.68 -6.96 -11.16
CA ALA A 116 -11.50 -7.15 -9.97
C ALA A 116 -10.64 -7.36 -8.70
N ALA A 117 -9.44 -6.77 -8.68
CA ALA A 117 -8.60 -6.69 -7.50
C ALA A 117 -8.84 -5.35 -6.80
N LEU A 118 -8.96 -5.37 -5.47
CA LEU A 118 -8.98 -4.20 -4.63
C LEU A 118 -7.58 -3.98 -4.08
N ILE A 119 -6.98 -2.83 -4.41
CA ILE A 119 -5.74 -2.39 -3.78
C ILE A 119 -6.12 -1.55 -2.58
N MET A 120 -5.63 -1.94 -1.41
CA MET A 120 -5.74 -1.15 -0.20
C MET A 120 -4.37 -0.71 0.24
N GLY A 121 -4.22 0.57 0.56
CA GLY A 121 -2.94 1.10 0.99
C GLY A 121 -3.04 2.13 2.09
N ARG A 122 -1.91 2.30 2.75
CA ARG A 122 -1.68 3.29 3.79
C ARG A 122 -0.43 4.06 3.43
N GLY A 123 -0.51 5.38 3.56
CA GLY A 123 0.60 6.27 3.33
C GLY A 123 0.86 7.17 4.52
N VAL A 124 2.06 7.72 4.55
CA VAL A 124 2.38 8.87 5.39
C VAL A 124 3.09 9.90 4.54
N ALA A 125 2.65 11.14 4.64
CA ALA A 125 3.34 12.29 4.09
C ALA A 125 4.22 12.92 5.17
N LEU A 126 5.45 13.27 4.79
CA LEU A 126 6.50 13.76 5.66
C LEU A 126 7.14 14.99 5.01
N THR A 127 7.31 16.06 5.77
CA THR A 127 7.95 17.27 5.24
C THR A 127 9.45 17.04 5.11
N ILE A 128 10.08 17.53 4.05
CA ILE A 128 11.54 17.55 3.93
C ILE A 128 11.99 18.99 4.20
N ALA A 129 12.82 19.18 5.22
CA ALA A 129 13.38 20.50 5.52
C ALA A 129 14.29 20.98 4.36
N ALA A 130 14.19 22.26 3.99
CA ALA A 130 14.87 22.83 2.84
C ALA A 130 16.40 22.67 2.89
N ASP A 131 17.01 22.72 4.08
CA ASP A 131 18.45 22.51 4.34
C ASP A 131 18.91 21.05 4.20
N ALA A 132 18.00 20.08 4.28
CA ALA A 132 18.29 18.66 4.05
C ALA A 132 18.36 18.29 2.55
N THR A 133 17.97 19.21 1.66
CA THR A 133 17.84 19.01 0.21
C THR A 133 19.18 19.03 -0.53
N GLU A 134 20.23 19.64 0.05
CA GLU A 134 21.58 19.75 -0.56
C GLU A 134 22.27 18.40 -0.81
N ARG A 135 21.70 17.28 -0.34
CA ARG A 135 22.28 15.94 -0.47
C ARG A 135 21.74 15.11 -1.65
N ILE A 136 20.75 15.58 -2.40
CA ILE A 136 20.05 14.75 -3.42
C ILE A 136 20.44 15.10 -4.87
N GLY A 137 21.06 16.24 -5.16
CA GLY A 137 21.49 16.53 -6.53
C GLY A 137 22.05 17.94 -6.74
N ALA A 138 23.02 18.03 -7.65
CA ALA A 138 23.88 19.18 -7.87
C ALA A 138 23.17 20.49 -8.25
N GLY A 139 23.57 21.59 -7.58
CA GLY A 139 23.90 22.87 -8.22
C GLY A 139 22.80 23.65 -8.94
N ALA A 140 21.58 23.75 -8.41
CA ALA A 140 20.59 24.73 -8.87
C ALA A 140 20.50 25.93 -7.88
N PRO A 141 20.39 27.19 -8.37
CA PRO A 141 20.42 28.37 -7.52
C PRO A 141 19.17 28.46 -6.64
N VAL A 142 19.42 28.76 -5.36
CA VAL A 142 18.41 28.99 -4.32
C VAL A 142 17.55 30.19 -4.70
N ALA A 143 16.29 29.94 -5.07
CA ALA A 143 15.28 30.98 -5.18
C ALA A 143 14.84 31.42 -3.78
N GLU A 144 14.42 32.69 -3.67
CA GLU A 144 14.13 33.42 -2.44
C GLU A 144 13.25 32.67 -1.41
N PRO A 145 13.49 32.87 -0.10
CA PRO A 145 12.87 32.06 0.96
C PRO A 145 11.42 32.49 1.16
N ARG A 146 10.49 31.77 0.53
CA ARG A 146 9.05 31.93 0.81
C ARG A 146 8.32 30.66 1.23
N GLN A 147 8.98 29.50 1.24
CA GLN A 147 8.35 28.25 1.64
C GLN A 147 9.41 27.33 2.26
N ILE A 148 9.27 27.04 3.55
CA ILE A 148 10.29 26.34 4.37
C ILE A 148 10.31 24.82 4.07
N TYR A 149 9.30 24.32 3.35
CA TYR A 149 9.13 22.92 2.95
C TYR A 149 8.66 22.85 1.50
N ASP A 150 9.59 22.86 0.55
CA ASP A 150 9.25 22.77 -0.87
C ASP A 150 9.01 21.33 -1.32
N ARG A 151 9.33 20.36 -0.45
CA ARG A 151 9.33 18.93 -0.77
C ARG A 151 8.63 18.13 0.31
N VAL A 152 7.80 17.20 -0.13
CA VAL A 152 7.11 16.25 0.70
C VAL A 152 7.52 14.85 0.28
N GLN A 153 8.05 14.07 1.22
CA GLN A 153 8.22 12.64 1.03
C GLN A 153 6.94 11.92 1.39
N ILE A 154 6.43 11.10 0.48
CA ILE A 154 5.31 10.22 0.72
C ILE A 154 5.86 8.81 0.79
N VAL A 155 5.59 8.09 1.88
CA VAL A 155 5.94 6.66 2.02
C VAL A 155 4.65 5.86 2.03
N ILE A 156 4.54 4.88 1.12
CA ILE A 156 3.30 4.14 0.90
C ILE A 156 3.54 2.64 0.98
N ASN A 157 2.64 1.94 1.67
CA ASN A 157 2.55 0.50 1.64
C ASN A 157 1.14 0.07 1.20
N TRP A 158 1.05 -1.00 0.41
CA TRP A 158 -0.22 -1.50 -0.09
C TRP A 158 -0.29 -3.02 -0.12
N ARG A 159 -1.51 -3.52 -0.27
CA ARG A 159 -1.81 -4.92 -0.52
C ARG A 159 -2.86 -5.05 -1.61
N GLU A 160 -2.65 -6.02 -2.48
CA GLU A 160 -3.64 -6.44 -3.46
C GLU A 160 -4.54 -7.52 -2.84
N MET A 161 -5.85 -7.33 -2.97
CA MET A 161 -6.86 -8.27 -2.53
C MET A 161 -7.78 -8.58 -3.70
N LEU A 162 -8.36 -9.78 -3.73
CA LEU A 162 -9.47 -10.05 -4.64
C LEU A 162 -10.71 -9.31 -4.13
N ASP A 163 -11.43 -8.66 -5.03
CA ASP A 163 -12.73 -8.09 -4.68
C ASP A 163 -13.76 -9.20 -4.41
N ARG A 164 -14.95 -8.81 -3.91
CA ARG A 164 -16.00 -9.76 -3.54
C ARG A 164 -16.46 -10.61 -4.73
N ALA A 165 -16.48 -10.05 -5.95
CA ALA A 165 -16.92 -10.73 -7.15
C ALA A 165 -15.87 -11.73 -7.66
N ALA A 166 -14.60 -11.32 -7.68
CA ALA A 166 -13.45 -12.16 -8.01
C ALA A 166 -13.31 -13.32 -7.02
N MET A 167 -13.47 -13.07 -5.72
CA MET A 167 -13.45 -14.11 -4.69
C MET A 167 -14.60 -15.11 -4.86
N ALA A 168 -15.82 -14.63 -5.17
CA ALA A 168 -16.96 -15.49 -5.43
C ALA A 168 -16.77 -16.36 -6.69
N ARG A 169 -16.13 -15.80 -7.73
CA ARG A 169 -15.76 -16.53 -8.94
C ARG A 169 -14.71 -17.60 -8.65
N LEU A 170 -13.61 -17.24 -7.99
CA LEU A 170 -12.56 -18.18 -7.60
C LEU A 170 -13.10 -19.34 -6.77
N ARG A 171 -14.03 -19.07 -5.84
CA ARG A 171 -14.69 -20.12 -5.05
C ARG A 171 -15.50 -21.09 -5.91
N ARG A 172 -16.23 -20.59 -6.91
CA ARG A 172 -16.98 -21.45 -7.83
C ARG A 172 -16.03 -22.32 -8.65
N GLU A 173 -14.94 -21.74 -9.15
CA GLU A 173 -13.93 -22.45 -9.93
C GLU A 173 -13.20 -23.51 -9.09
N LEU A 174 -12.74 -23.16 -7.88
CA LEU A 174 -12.15 -24.10 -6.92
C LEU A 174 -13.12 -25.20 -6.50
N GLY A 175 -14.38 -24.85 -6.20
CA GLY A 175 -15.41 -25.82 -5.84
C GLY A 175 -15.70 -26.80 -6.98
N THR A 176 -15.59 -26.35 -8.23
CA THR A 176 -15.73 -27.20 -9.42
C THR A 176 -14.51 -28.10 -9.59
N ALA A 177 -13.31 -27.53 -9.52
CA ALA A 177 -12.06 -28.26 -9.64
C ALA A 177 -11.93 -29.36 -8.57
N LEU A 178 -12.22 -29.04 -7.31
CA LEU A 178 -12.14 -29.99 -6.19
C LEU A 178 -13.18 -31.12 -6.28
N ARG A 179 -14.33 -30.88 -6.92
CA ARG A 179 -15.33 -31.93 -7.21
C ARG A 179 -14.92 -32.84 -8.37
N LEU A 180 -14.12 -32.32 -9.30
CA LEU A 180 -13.60 -33.06 -10.45
C LEU A 180 -12.34 -33.87 -10.10
N VAL A 181 -11.70 -33.62 -8.96
CA VAL A 181 -10.67 -34.51 -8.42
C VAL A 181 -11.36 -35.72 -7.78
N PRO A 182 -11.24 -36.94 -8.36
CA PRO A 182 -11.66 -38.15 -7.67
C PRO A 182 -10.86 -38.23 -6.37
N SER A 183 -11.47 -38.68 -5.28
CA SER A 183 -10.84 -38.80 -3.97
C SER A 183 -9.50 -39.57 -4.02
N ILE A 184 -8.39 -38.87 -4.19
CA ILE A 184 -7.02 -39.42 -4.03
C ILE A 184 -6.73 -39.77 -2.55
N LEU A 185 -7.69 -39.49 -1.65
CA LEU A 185 -7.67 -39.81 -0.23
C LEU A 185 -8.52 -41.03 0.16
N ALA A 186 -8.72 -41.99 -0.75
CA ALA A 186 -8.82 -43.40 -0.35
C ALA A 186 -7.41 -44.03 -0.35
N LYS A 187 -6.42 -43.31 0.20
CA LYS A 187 -5.08 -43.85 0.41
C LYS A 187 -5.20 -44.82 1.59
N ALA A 188 -5.04 -46.10 1.29
CA ALA A 188 -5.00 -47.18 2.27
C ALA A 188 -4.17 -46.76 3.49
N ASP A 189 -4.73 -46.98 4.68
CA ASP A 189 -4.07 -46.72 5.95
C ASP A 189 -2.69 -47.41 5.96
N PRO A 190 -1.58 -46.65 6.03
CA PRO A 190 -0.23 -47.23 6.03
C PRO A 190 0.09 -48.05 7.29
N PHE A 191 -0.81 -48.07 8.28
CA PHE A 191 -0.66 -48.82 9.53
C PHE A 191 -1.52 -50.07 9.62
N PHE A 192 -2.30 -50.43 8.59
CA PHE A 192 -2.99 -51.72 8.53
C PHE A 192 -2.02 -52.86 8.17
N VAL A 193 -1.13 -53.21 9.10
CA VAL A 193 -0.38 -54.47 9.06
C VAL A 193 -1.33 -55.58 9.46
N LYS A 194 -1.69 -56.45 8.51
CA LYS A 194 -2.26 -57.77 8.82
C LYS A 194 -1.20 -58.57 9.57
N THR A 195 -1.26 -58.62 10.90
CA THR A 195 -0.62 -59.69 11.67
C THR A 195 -1.43 -60.95 11.46
N GLY A 196 -1.00 -61.77 10.52
CA GLY A 196 -1.47 -63.13 10.33
C GLY A 196 -0.42 -64.14 10.81
N VAL A 197 -0.93 -65.16 11.49
CA VAL A 197 -0.30 -66.39 12.02
C VAL A 197 0.14 -66.30 13.48
#